data_AF-R7C0U6-F1
#
_entry.id   AF-R7C0U6-F1
#
_cell.length_a   1.000
_cell.length_b   1.000
_cell.length_c   1.000
_cell.angle_alpha   90.00
_cell.angle_beta   90.00
_cell.angle_gamma   90.00
#
_symmetry.space_group_name_H-M   'P 1'
#
loop_
_entity.id
_entity.type
_entity.pdbx_description
1 polymer ?
#
loop_
_entity_poly.entity_id
_entity_poly.type
_entity_poly.pdbx_seq_one_letter_code
_entity_poly.pdbx_strand_id
1 'polypeptide(L)'
;MIFLGLVLLVADTFVFQQFRLHINLAMLELTLLGGGQIVAFSPVMLLEIAALTVIIAFVSLVILKAAAGWSRKGRFTGTAAALVLAGFAVVNLTYAVSFPLKKSEVLTATDRIPYAQPLRMTKVLLKTGVITQADIEKEKTVSVGSSSGLDYPKKPLVCTGDVKPMNIVFLFVDALRSDVVTPENMPQLSAFARTQDTSVFTRRFSAASLVYVCSPGVRRPLSGTAIRWMASSAGAMNSRRTSPFSASFSLTRCTRARCRMTRSTTSLSRFFQA
;
A
#
# COMPACT_ATOMS: atom_id res chain seq x y z
N MET A 1 -23.81 1.90 28.53
CA MET A 1 -23.49 1.09 27.33
C MET A 1 -23.40 1.95 26.08
N ILE A 2 -24.46 2.66 25.64
CA ILE A 2 -24.42 3.50 24.43
C ILE A 2 -23.34 4.59 24.50
N PHE A 3 -23.22 5.29 25.63
CA PHE A 3 -22.21 6.34 25.83
C PHE A 3 -20.77 5.83 25.65
N LEU A 4 -20.44 4.66 26.22
CA LEU A 4 -19.11 4.06 26.09
C LEU A 4 -18.81 3.70 24.61
N GLY A 5 -19.81 3.18 23.89
CA GLY A 5 -19.66 2.89 22.46
C GLY A 5 -19.41 4.14 21.61
N LEU A 6 -20.07 5.26 21.93
CA LEU A 6 -19.87 6.54 21.25
C LEU A 6 -18.47 7.11 21.53
N VAL A 7 -17.99 7.03 22.77
CA VAL A 7 -16.62 7.44 23.12
C VAL A 7 -15.60 6.61 22.34
N LEU A 8 -15.78 5.29 22.26
CA LEU A 8 -14.88 4.42 21.48
C LEU A 8 -14.91 4.75 19.98
N LEU A 9 -16.09 5.01 19.41
CA LEU A 9 -16.25 5.40 18.00
C LEU A 9 -15.55 6.72 17.69
N VAL A 10 -15.68 7.71 18.57
CA VAL A 10 -15.00 9.01 18.42
C VAL A 10 -13.49 8.81 18.51
N ALA A 11 -13.00 8.10 19.52
CA ALA A 11 -11.58 7.81 19.65
C ALA A 11 -11.02 7.13 18.39
N ASP A 12 -11.72 6.13 17.85
CA ASP A 12 -11.32 5.43 16.64
C ASP A 12 -11.27 6.36 15.41
N THR A 13 -12.22 7.28 15.29
CA THR A 13 -12.26 8.25 14.18
C THR A 13 -10.99 9.11 14.12
N PHE A 14 -10.52 9.60 15.27
CA PHE A 14 -9.29 10.40 15.34
C PHE A 14 -8.05 9.56 15.05
N VAL A 15 -7.99 8.32 15.57
CA VAL A 15 -6.90 7.38 15.27
C VAL A 15 -6.84 7.08 13.77
N PHE A 16 -8.00 6.86 13.14
CA PHE A 16 -8.10 6.61 11.70
C PHE A 16 -7.68 7.82 10.85
N GLN A 17 -7.96 9.04 11.29
CA GLN A 17 -7.51 10.25 10.60
C GLN A 17 -5.99 10.43 10.59
N GLN A 18 -5.30 9.96 11.62
CA GLN A 18 -3.84 10.06 11.70
C GLN A 18 -3.14 8.87 11.05
N PHE A 19 -3.60 7.64 11.35
CA PHE A 19 -2.89 6.41 11.01
C PHE A 19 -3.53 5.61 9.88
N ARG A 20 -4.76 5.96 9.45
CA ARG A 20 -5.58 5.17 8.51
C ARG A 20 -5.78 3.71 8.99
N LEU A 21 -5.68 3.51 10.30
CA LEU A 21 -5.87 2.24 11.00
C LEU A 21 -6.92 2.43 12.09
N HIS A 22 -7.71 1.39 12.32
CA HIS A 22 -8.65 1.33 13.43
C HIS A 22 -7.97 0.84 14.70
N ILE A 23 -8.60 1.13 15.84
CA ILE A 23 -8.13 0.70 17.15
C ILE A 23 -8.08 -0.83 17.22
N ASN A 24 -6.88 -1.36 17.43
CA ASN A 24 -6.62 -2.78 17.64
C ASN A 24 -5.62 -2.94 18.79
N LEU A 25 -5.51 -4.14 19.37
CA LEU A 25 -4.63 -4.42 20.50
C LEU A 25 -3.17 -4.04 20.21
N ALA A 26 -2.66 -4.39 19.03
CA ALA A 26 -1.30 -4.01 18.62
C ALA A 26 -1.09 -2.49 18.57
N MET A 27 -2.14 -1.72 18.21
CA MET A 27 -2.07 -0.26 18.21
C MET A 27 -2.08 0.28 19.65
N LEU A 28 -2.90 -0.31 20.54
CA LEU A 28 -2.90 0.00 21.97
C LEU A 28 -1.55 -0.27 22.63
N GLU A 29 -0.91 -1.38 22.30
CA GLU A 29 0.41 -1.72 22.82
C GLU A 29 1.46 -0.69 22.36
N LEU A 30 1.46 -0.32 21.08
CA LEU A 30 2.38 0.68 20.56
C LEU A 30 2.16 2.08 21.16
N THR A 31 0.93 2.43 21.51
CA THR A 31 0.60 3.73 22.13
C THR A 31 0.86 3.77 23.63
N LEU A 32 0.43 2.75 24.36
CA LEU A 32 0.50 2.69 25.82
C LEU A 32 1.86 2.20 26.33
N LEU A 33 2.47 1.21 25.66
CA LEU A 33 3.76 0.62 26.05
C LEU A 33 4.95 1.19 25.25
N GLY A 34 4.71 1.77 24.08
CA GLY A 34 5.73 2.37 23.22
C GLY A 34 6.21 3.77 23.62
N GLY A 35 5.90 4.23 24.84
CA GLY A 35 6.45 5.47 25.41
C GLY A 35 6.04 6.77 24.71
N GLY A 36 4.96 6.79 23.92
CA GLY A 36 4.44 8.01 23.27
C GLY A 36 5.31 8.61 22.16
N GLN A 37 6.46 8.01 21.83
CA GLN A 37 7.38 8.51 20.79
C GLN A 37 6.95 8.18 19.36
N ILE A 38 6.07 7.17 19.21
CA ILE A 38 5.57 6.71 17.90
C ILE A 38 4.20 7.34 17.61
N VAL A 39 3.41 7.60 18.66
CA VAL A 39 2.07 8.17 18.61
C VAL A 39 1.89 9.15 19.76
N ALA A 40 2.01 10.44 19.46
CA ALA A 40 1.78 11.50 20.43
C ALA A 40 0.47 12.22 20.09
N PHE A 41 -0.47 12.24 21.05
CA PHE A 41 -1.68 13.05 20.95
C PHE A 41 -1.36 14.46 21.43
N SER A 42 -1.55 15.46 20.56
CA SER A 42 -1.44 16.86 20.97
C SER A 42 -2.52 17.18 22.01
N PRO A 43 -2.24 18.00 23.04
CA PRO A 43 -3.25 18.45 24.00
C PRO A 43 -4.48 19.09 23.34
N VAL A 44 -4.27 19.76 22.20
CA VAL A 44 -5.34 20.34 21.39
C VAL A 44 -6.28 19.26 20.84
N MET A 45 -5.71 18.15 20.35
CA MET A 45 -6.49 17.03 19.82
C MET A 45 -7.31 16.34 20.91
N LEU A 46 -6.77 16.23 22.14
CA LEU A 46 -7.51 15.69 23.28
C LEU A 46 -8.69 16.59 23.68
N LEU A 47 -8.53 17.90 23.60
CA LEU A 47 -9.61 18.85 23.85
C LEU A 47 -10.70 18.77 22.78
N GLU A 48 -10.34 18.63 21.51
CA GLU A 48 -11.29 18.41 20.41
C GLU A 48 -12.08 17.11 20.58
N ILE A 49 -11.41 16.01 20.96
CA ILE A 49 -12.05 14.73 21.28
C ILE A 49 -13.04 14.90 22.45
N ALA A 50 -12.62 15.57 23.52
CA ALA A 50 -13.48 15.82 24.69
C ALA A 50 -14.71 16.67 24.32
N ALA A 51 -14.53 17.73 23.53
CA ALA A 51 -15.63 18.58 23.08
C ALA A 51 -16.64 17.82 22.21
N LEU A 52 -16.17 17.06 21.21
CA LEU A 52 -17.03 16.28 20.34
C LEU A 52 -17.77 15.16 21.08
N THR A 53 -17.12 14.49 22.02
CA THR A 53 -17.77 13.45 22.84
C THR A 53 -18.90 14.02 23.69
N VAL A 54 -18.74 15.20 24.28
CA VAL A 54 -19.79 15.88 25.05
C VAL A 54 -20.96 16.29 24.15
N ILE A 55 -20.69 16.87 22.97
CA ILE A 55 -21.74 17.25 22.01
C ILE A 55 -22.55 16.03 21.57
N ILE A 56 -21.87 14.95 21.18
CA ILE A 56 -22.52 13.71 20.75
C ILE A 56 -23.33 13.09 21.89
N ALA A 57 -22.81 13.12 23.11
CA ALA A 57 -23.53 12.65 24.29
C ALA A 57 -24.82 13.44 24.52
N PHE A 58 -24.76 14.78 24.45
CA PHE A 58 -25.93 15.64 24.59
C PHE A 58 -26.97 15.38 23.49
N VAL A 59 -26.54 15.34 22.22
CA VAL A 59 -27.42 15.04 21.08
C VAL A 59 -28.07 13.66 21.22
N SER A 60 -27.31 12.65 21.64
CA SER A 60 -27.84 11.31 21.85
C SER A 60 -28.93 11.27 22.93
N LEU A 61 -28.78 12.05 24.00
CA LEU A 61 -29.76 12.14 25.08
C LEU A 61 -31.06 12.82 24.60
N VAL A 62 -30.94 13.90 23.82
CA VAL A 62 -32.08 14.58 23.20
C VAL A 62 -32.84 13.64 22.27
N ILE A 63 -32.13 12.90 21.41
CA ILE A 63 -32.72 11.91 20.50
C ILE A 63 -33.41 10.80 21.28
N LEU A 64 -32.80 10.27 22.34
CA LEU A 64 -33.42 9.21 23.16
C LEU A 64 -34.70 9.70 23.85
N LYS A 65 -34.73 10.94 24.36
CA LYS A 65 -35.95 11.52 24.94
C LYS A 65 -37.05 11.73 23.90
N ALA A 66 -36.70 12.25 22.72
CA ALA A 66 -37.64 12.41 21.61
C ALA A 66 -38.18 11.04 21.12
N ALA A 67 -37.28 10.06 21.00
CA ALA A 67 -37.62 8.69 20.61
C ALA A 67 -38.51 8.00 21.65
N ALA A 68 -38.33 8.24 22.95
CA ALA A 68 -39.22 7.72 23.99
C ALA A 68 -40.65 8.28 23.90
N GLY A 69 -40.80 9.52 23.43
CA GLY A 69 -42.10 10.13 23.11
C GLY A 69 -42.75 9.50 21.87
N TRP A 70 -41.95 9.24 20.83
CA TRP A 70 -42.43 8.71 19.54
C TRP A 70 -42.65 7.19 19.54
N SER A 71 -41.90 6.45 20.35
CA SER A 71 -41.94 4.98 20.48
C SER A 71 -43.30 4.46 20.96
N ARG A 72 -44.07 5.28 21.68
CA ARG A 72 -45.46 4.97 22.06
C ARG A 72 -46.41 4.79 20.88
N LYS A 73 -46.05 5.26 19.68
CA LYS A 73 -46.80 5.01 18.44
C LYS A 73 -46.19 3.81 17.70
N GLY A 74 -46.70 2.60 18.00
CA GLY A 74 -46.17 1.33 17.48
C GLY A 74 -46.08 1.18 15.95
N ARG A 75 -46.83 1.99 15.18
CA ARG A 75 -46.73 2.01 13.70
C ARG A 75 -45.42 2.66 13.22
N PHE A 76 -44.93 3.69 13.92
CA PHE A 76 -43.73 4.43 13.52
C PHE A 76 -42.46 3.62 13.79
N THR A 77 -42.41 2.90 14.92
CA THR A 77 -41.28 2.03 15.27
C THR A 77 -41.15 0.87 14.30
N GLY A 78 -42.26 0.26 13.88
CA GLY A 78 -42.29 -0.79 12.85
C GLY A 78 -41.76 -0.31 11.50
N THR A 79 -42.23 0.85 11.02
CA THR A 79 -41.75 1.42 9.75
C THR A 79 -40.27 1.82 9.81
N ALA A 80 -39.83 2.41 10.91
CA ALA A 80 -38.43 2.80 11.09
C ALA A 80 -37.51 1.57 11.14
N ALA A 81 -37.90 0.52 11.87
CA ALA A 81 -37.14 -0.74 11.92
C ALA A 81 -37.07 -1.41 10.54
N ALA A 82 -38.18 -1.45 9.80
CA ALA A 82 -38.22 -1.99 8.45
C ALA A 82 -37.29 -1.21 7.49
N LEU A 83 -37.25 0.12 7.58
CA LEU A 83 -36.35 0.96 6.78
C LEU A 83 -34.88 0.69 7.12
N VAL A 84 -34.53 0.56 8.41
CA VAL A 84 -33.15 0.24 8.83
C VAL A 84 -32.73 -1.14 8.34
N LEU A 85 -33.61 -2.14 8.46
CA LEU A 85 -33.34 -3.50 7.97
C LEU A 85 -33.22 -3.52 6.43
N ALA A 86 -34.06 -2.79 5.72
CA ALA A 86 -33.97 -2.65 4.27
C ALA A 86 -32.66 -1.99 3.86
N GLY A 87 -32.25 -0.90 4.52
CA GLY A 87 -30.97 -0.25 4.29
C GLY A 87 -29.79 -1.17 4.56
N PHE A 88 -29.81 -1.90 5.67
CA PHE A 88 -28.80 -2.89 6.02
C PHE A 88 -28.68 -4.00 4.97
N ALA A 89 -29.81 -4.52 4.48
CA ALA A 89 -29.85 -5.52 3.43
C ALA A 89 -29.26 -4.97 2.12
N VAL A 90 -29.66 -3.76 1.70
CA VAL A 90 -29.16 -3.11 0.48
C VAL A 90 -27.64 -2.91 0.54
N VAL A 91 -27.11 -2.41 1.66
CA VAL A 91 -25.65 -2.20 1.83
C VAL A 91 -24.90 -3.54 1.72
N ASN A 92 -25.37 -4.58 2.43
CA ASN A 92 -24.72 -5.90 2.41
C ASN A 92 -24.81 -6.58 1.04
N LEU A 93 -25.94 -6.49 0.35
CA LEU A 93 -26.11 -7.04 -1.00
C LEU A 93 -25.21 -6.31 -2.01
N THR A 94 -25.13 -4.98 -1.92
CA THR A 94 -24.24 -4.16 -2.77
C THR A 94 -22.78 -4.55 -2.57
N TYR A 95 -22.36 -4.73 -1.32
CA TYR A 95 -21.00 -5.18 -1.02
C TYR A 95 -20.74 -6.60 -1.50
N ALA A 96 -21.69 -7.51 -1.28
CA ALA A 96 -21.60 -8.90 -1.68
C ALA A 96 -21.35 -9.08 -3.19
N VAL A 97 -21.96 -8.25 -4.03
CA VAL A 97 -21.75 -8.25 -5.50
C VAL A 97 -20.47 -7.52 -5.88
N SER A 98 -20.13 -6.43 -5.18
CA SER A 98 -18.97 -5.60 -5.50
C SER A 98 -17.63 -6.22 -5.08
N PHE A 99 -17.64 -7.06 -4.05
CA PHE A 99 -16.48 -7.75 -3.51
C PHE A 99 -15.77 -8.68 -4.52
N PRO A 100 -16.43 -9.64 -5.18
CA PRO A 100 -15.79 -10.50 -6.17
C PRO A 100 -15.27 -9.73 -7.41
N LEU A 101 -15.92 -8.61 -7.76
CA LEU A 101 -15.55 -7.75 -8.88
C LEU A 101 -14.49 -6.69 -8.51
N LYS A 102 -13.97 -6.70 -7.27
CA LYS A 102 -12.94 -5.76 -6.79
C LYS A 102 -13.23 -4.28 -7.05
N LYS A 103 -14.50 -3.85 -6.98
CA LYS A 103 -14.86 -2.44 -7.19
C LYS A 103 -14.33 -1.57 -6.05
N SER A 104 -13.22 -0.87 -6.30
CA SER A 104 -12.51 -0.08 -5.29
C SER A 104 -13.37 1.02 -4.65
N GLU A 105 -14.28 1.64 -5.39
CA GLU A 105 -15.20 2.68 -4.90
C GLU A 105 -16.04 2.21 -3.71
N VAL A 106 -16.54 0.97 -3.76
CA VAL A 106 -17.37 0.39 -2.69
C VAL A 106 -16.49 -0.19 -1.59
N LEU A 107 -15.39 -0.85 -1.96
CA LEU A 107 -14.52 -1.53 -1.00
C LEU A 107 -13.77 -0.56 -0.08
N THR A 108 -13.31 0.57 -0.62
CA THR A 108 -12.61 1.61 0.16
C THR A 108 -13.51 2.32 1.16
N ALA A 109 -14.84 2.28 1.00
CA ALA A 109 -15.77 2.84 1.96
C ALA A 109 -15.84 2.01 3.24
N THR A 110 -15.75 0.68 3.13
CA THR A 110 -15.75 -0.25 4.27
C THR A 110 -14.48 -0.11 5.11
N ASP A 111 -13.34 0.17 4.49
CA ASP A 111 -12.06 0.37 5.19
C ASP A 111 -12.04 1.61 6.11
N ARG A 112 -13.05 2.49 6.02
CA ARG A 112 -13.16 3.71 6.85
C ARG A 112 -14.06 3.52 8.07
N ILE A 113 -14.78 2.41 8.15
CA ILE A 113 -15.79 2.18 9.19
C ILE A 113 -15.24 1.14 10.17
N PRO A 114 -15.09 1.47 11.46
CA PRO A 114 -14.64 0.49 12.44
C PRO A 114 -15.60 -0.68 12.54
N TYR A 115 -15.07 -1.89 12.69
CA TYR A 115 -15.82 -3.15 12.82
C TYR A 115 -16.76 -3.49 11.64
N ALA A 116 -16.60 -2.86 10.47
CA ALA A 116 -17.41 -3.20 9.31
C ALA A 116 -17.02 -4.56 8.73
N GLN A 117 -17.89 -5.56 8.91
CA GLN A 117 -17.76 -6.91 8.32
C GLN A 117 -18.96 -7.20 7.41
N PRO A 118 -18.98 -6.64 6.19
CA PRO A 118 -20.06 -6.86 5.26
C PRO A 118 -20.12 -8.29 4.72
N LEU A 119 -21.31 -8.70 4.29
CA LEU A 119 -21.60 -10.04 3.77
C LEU A 119 -20.77 -10.39 2.54
N ARG A 120 -20.21 -11.61 2.53
CA ARG A 120 -19.47 -12.18 1.38
C ARG A 120 -20.17 -13.44 0.88
N MET A 121 -20.69 -13.41 -0.34
CA MET A 121 -21.43 -14.54 -0.93
C MET A 121 -20.89 -15.00 -2.29
N THR A 122 -19.58 -14.84 -2.55
CA THR A 122 -18.95 -15.18 -3.84
C THR A 122 -19.29 -16.58 -4.34
N LYS A 123 -19.31 -17.60 -3.45
CA LYS A 123 -19.66 -18.97 -3.82
C LYS A 123 -21.10 -19.11 -4.33
N VAL A 124 -22.05 -18.36 -3.75
CA VAL A 124 -23.46 -18.38 -4.15
C VAL A 124 -23.60 -17.68 -5.50
N LEU A 125 -22.98 -16.51 -5.68
CA LEU A 125 -22.99 -15.75 -6.94
C LEU A 125 -22.40 -16.53 -8.13
N LEU A 126 -21.36 -17.32 -7.89
CA LEU A 126 -20.77 -18.19 -8.91
C LEU A 126 -21.71 -19.37 -9.25
N LYS A 127 -22.37 -19.96 -8.24
CA LYS A 127 -23.32 -21.07 -8.45
C LYS A 127 -24.58 -20.63 -9.19
N THR A 128 -25.07 -19.42 -8.92
CA THR A 128 -26.25 -18.87 -9.59
C THR A 128 -25.95 -18.30 -10.98
N GLY A 129 -24.68 -18.25 -11.40
CA GLY A 129 -24.27 -17.71 -12.70
C GLY A 129 -24.36 -16.18 -12.82
N VAL A 130 -24.59 -15.47 -11.71
CA VAL A 130 -24.64 -13.99 -11.68
C VAL A 130 -23.26 -13.39 -11.97
N ILE A 131 -22.19 -14.10 -11.60
CA ILE A 131 -20.80 -13.72 -11.87
C ILE A 131 -20.07 -14.95 -12.43
N THR A 132 -19.19 -14.75 -13.41
CA THR A 132 -18.36 -15.82 -13.97
C THR A 132 -16.93 -15.78 -13.41
N GLN A 133 -16.20 -16.89 -13.53
CA GLN A 133 -14.78 -16.88 -13.13
C GLN A 133 -13.94 -15.91 -13.99
N ALA A 134 -14.30 -15.75 -15.27
CA ALA A 134 -13.63 -14.81 -16.18
C ALA A 134 -13.75 -13.36 -15.70
N ASP A 135 -14.90 -12.95 -15.13
CA ASP A 135 -15.11 -11.61 -14.59
C ASP A 135 -14.16 -11.32 -13.41
N ILE A 136 -13.93 -12.31 -12.56
CA ILE A 136 -13.02 -12.20 -11.42
C ILE A 136 -11.55 -12.13 -11.90
N GLU A 137 -11.21 -12.89 -12.92
CA GLU A 137 -9.85 -12.93 -13.47
C GLU A 137 -9.47 -11.67 -14.25
N LYS A 138 -10.43 -11.08 -14.96
CA LYS A 138 -10.25 -9.78 -15.62
C LYS A 138 -9.78 -8.71 -14.65
N GLU A 139 -10.35 -8.69 -13.45
CA GLU A 139 -9.98 -7.75 -12.37
C GLU A 139 -8.76 -8.20 -11.54
N LYS A 140 -8.23 -9.41 -11.76
CA LYS A 140 -6.90 -9.79 -11.25
C LYS A 140 -5.78 -9.17 -12.09
N THR A 141 -6.03 -8.93 -13.38
CA THR A 141 -5.08 -8.18 -14.20
C THR A 141 -5.11 -6.71 -13.80
N VAL A 142 -4.11 -6.29 -13.04
CA VAL A 142 -3.97 -4.90 -12.60
C VAL A 142 -3.85 -4.02 -13.84
N SER A 143 -4.95 -3.36 -14.22
CA SER A 143 -4.90 -2.34 -15.25
C SER A 143 -4.06 -1.18 -14.71
N VAL A 144 -2.96 -0.87 -15.41
CA VAL A 144 -1.97 0.15 -15.00
C VAL A 144 -2.52 1.58 -15.19
N GLY A 145 -3.77 1.73 -15.61
CA GLY A 145 -4.40 3.02 -15.93
C GLY A 145 -5.46 3.51 -14.94
N SER A 146 -5.97 2.68 -14.03
CA SER A 146 -6.97 3.12 -13.06
C SER A 146 -6.29 3.69 -11.82
N SER A 147 -6.40 5.01 -11.66
CA SER A 147 -6.04 5.83 -10.49
C SER A 147 -5.91 5.01 -9.20
N SER A 148 -4.71 4.53 -8.90
CA SER A 148 -4.40 4.09 -7.56
C SER A 148 -4.60 5.30 -6.65
N GLY A 149 -5.36 5.19 -5.56
CA GLY A 149 -5.57 6.27 -4.57
C GLY A 149 -4.29 6.70 -3.83
N LEU A 150 -3.12 6.39 -4.39
CA LEU A 150 -1.82 6.78 -3.91
C LEU A 150 -1.43 8.11 -4.56
N ASP A 151 -1.50 9.19 -3.77
CA ASP A 151 -0.97 10.49 -4.13
C ASP A 151 0.56 10.50 -3.99
N TYR A 152 1.23 10.00 -5.03
CA TYR A 152 2.69 9.94 -5.12
C TYR A 152 3.15 10.18 -6.56
N PRO A 153 4.18 11.01 -6.79
CA PRO A 153 4.95 11.78 -5.80
C PRO A 153 4.22 13.08 -5.38
N LYS A 154 4.29 13.44 -4.09
CA LYS A 154 3.62 14.65 -3.53
C LYS A 154 4.07 15.98 -4.15
N LYS A 155 5.24 15.99 -4.78
CA LYS A 155 5.79 17.13 -5.50
C LYS A 155 6.37 16.61 -6.82
N PRO A 156 6.27 17.39 -7.90
CA PRO A 156 6.90 17.02 -9.16
C PRO A 156 8.40 16.83 -8.96
N LEU A 157 8.97 15.85 -9.66
CA LEU A 157 10.41 15.60 -9.64
C LEU A 157 11.11 16.74 -10.36
N VAL A 158 12.01 17.43 -9.66
CA VAL A 158 12.87 18.47 -10.24
C VAL A 158 14.24 17.84 -10.45
N CYS A 159 14.61 17.62 -11.71
CA CYS A 159 15.94 17.15 -12.06
C CYS A 159 16.85 18.37 -12.23
N THR A 160 17.82 18.54 -11.33
CA THR A 160 18.83 19.60 -11.41
C THR A 160 20.20 19.01 -11.74
N GLY A 161 20.90 19.64 -12.69
CA GLY A 161 22.29 19.33 -13.04
C GLY A 161 22.46 18.64 -14.41
N ASP A 162 23.52 19.02 -15.12
CA ASP A 162 24.09 18.26 -16.24
C ASP A 162 24.81 17.03 -15.67
N VAL A 163 24.04 16.01 -15.29
CA VAL A 163 24.61 14.73 -14.88
C VAL A 163 25.10 14.02 -16.13
N LYS A 164 26.39 13.69 -16.18
CA LYS A 164 26.96 12.89 -17.26
C LYS A 164 26.13 11.61 -17.42
N PRO A 165 25.60 11.30 -18.61
CA PRO A 165 24.80 10.11 -18.80
C PRO A 165 25.66 8.88 -18.53
N MET A 166 25.25 8.07 -17.55
CA MET A 166 25.89 6.80 -17.20
C MET A 166 24.97 5.65 -17.59
N ASN A 167 25.58 4.56 -18.04
CA ASN A 167 24.86 3.31 -18.23
C ASN A 167 24.74 2.61 -16.88
N ILE A 168 23.52 2.30 -16.47
CA ILE A 168 23.23 1.58 -15.24
C ILE A 168 22.73 0.19 -15.63
N VAL A 169 23.43 -0.84 -15.19
CA VAL A 169 23.01 -2.23 -15.36
C VAL A 169 22.44 -2.73 -14.04
N PHE A 170 21.20 -3.22 -14.08
CA PHE A 170 20.60 -3.89 -12.96
C PHE A 170 20.62 -5.39 -13.18
N LEU A 171 21.28 -6.12 -12.28
CA LEU A 171 21.24 -7.58 -12.22
C LEU A 171 20.41 -7.98 -11.00
N PHE A 172 19.25 -8.58 -11.24
CA PHE A 172 18.37 -9.09 -10.18
C PHE A 172 18.33 -10.61 -10.23
N VAL A 173 18.43 -11.24 -9.06
CA VAL A 173 18.21 -12.67 -8.86
C VAL A 173 16.90 -12.83 -8.10
N ASP A 174 16.06 -13.77 -8.53
CA ASP A 174 14.70 -13.95 -8.00
C ASP A 174 14.69 -14.34 -6.51
N ALA A 175 15.60 -15.21 -6.09
CA ALA A 175 15.82 -15.47 -4.67
C ALA A 175 17.29 -15.87 -4.48
N LEU A 176 17.95 -15.21 -3.54
CA LEU A 176 19.31 -15.53 -3.14
C LEU A 176 19.41 -15.44 -1.63
N ARG A 177 19.85 -16.51 -0.98
CA ARG A 177 20.18 -16.46 0.44
C ARG A 177 21.54 -15.76 0.60
N SER A 178 21.68 -14.95 1.64
CA SER A 178 22.91 -14.18 1.84
C SER A 178 24.10 -15.05 2.28
N ASP A 179 23.85 -16.17 2.95
CA ASP A 179 24.88 -17.06 3.50
C ASP A 179 25.53 -17.97 2.45
N VAL A 180 24.88 -18.17 1.29
CA VAL A 180 25.45 -18.98 0.20
C VAL A 180 26.40 -18.19 -0.70
N VAL A 181 26.54 -16.88 -0.49
CA VAL A 181 27.49 -16.04 -1.22
C VAL A 181 28.88 -16.17 -0.59
N THR A 182 29.50 -17.33 -0.82
CA THR A 182 30.86 -17.64 -0.36
C THR A 182 31.80 -17.81 -1.55
N PRO A 183 33.12 -17.69 -1.36
CA PRO A 183 34.10 -17.95 -2.43
C PRO A 183 34.01 -19.37 -3.00
N GLU A 184 33.49 -20.32 -2.23
CA GLU A 184 33.29 -21.71 -2.64
C GLU A 184 32.06 -21.87 -3.55
N ASN A 185 30.92 -21.28 -3.17
CA ASN A 185 29.66 -21.46 -3.89
C ASN A 185 29.46 -20.45 -5.03
N MET A 186 29.96 -19.22 -4.89
CA MET A 186 29.83 -18.13 -5.86
C MET A 186 31.15 -17.37 -6.03
N PRO A 187 32.20 -18.01 -6.61
CA PRO A 187 33.54 -17.46 -6.70
C PRO A 187 33.60 -16.13 -7.47
N GLN A 188 32.90 -16.03 -8.62
CA GLN A 188 32.92 -14.82 -9.46
C GLN A 188 32.25 -13.62 -8.79
N LEU A 189 31.13 -13.85 -8.10
CA LEU A 189 30.44 -12.79 -7.36
C LEU A 189 31.26 -12.36 -6.14
N SER A 190 31.91 -13.31 -5.47
CA SER A 190 32.80 -13.05 -4.34
C SER A 190 34.07 -12.31 -4.77
N ALA A 191 34.61 -12.60 -5.95
CA ALA A 191 35.73 -11.86 -6.53
C ALA A 191 35.31 -10.43 -6.92
N PHE A 192 34.15 -10.27 -7.57
CA PHE A 192 33.60 -8.96 -7.90
C PHE A 192 33.40 -8.10 -6.64
N ALA A 193 32.83 -8.68 -5.58
CA ALA A 193 32.61 -8.04 -4.29
C ALA A 193 33.89 -7.53 -3.60
N ARG A 194 35.07 -8.06 -3.96
CA ARG A 194 36.38 -7.63 -3.42
C ARG A 194 37.07 -6.55 -4.25
N THR A 195 36.51 -6.15 -5.38
CA THR A 195 37.07 -5.07 -6.22
C THR A 195 36.99 -3.73 -5.50
N GLN A 196 38.01 -2.87 -5.64
CA GLN A 196 38.09 -1.59 -4.92
C GLN A 196 36.92 -0.64 -5.19
N ASP A 197 36.29 -0.74 -6.37
CA ASP A 197 35.15 0.10 -6.77
C ASP A 197 33.78 -0.47 -6.35
N THR A 198 33.76 -1.56 -5.58
CA THR A 198 32.51 -2.25 -5.21
C THR A 198 32.12 -1.97 -3.77
N SER A 199 30.84 -1.66 -3.55
CA SER A 199 30.26 -1.55 -2.22
C SER A 199 29.41 -2.78 -1.90
N VAL A 200 29.70 -3.43 -0.78
CA VAL A 200 29.00 -4.64 -0.32
C VAL A 200 28.18 -4.32 0.91
N PHE A 201 26.89 -4.67 0.88
CA PHE A 201 25.97 -4.45 1.99
C PHE A 201 25.64 -5.79 2.67
N THR A 202 26.25 -6.04 3.83
CA THR A 202 26.04 -7.29 4.59
C THR A 202 24.72 -7.33 5.36
N ARG A 203 24.12 -6.17 5.63
CA ARG A 203 22.80 -6.03 6.28
C ARG A 203 21.79 -5.38 5.34
N ARG A 204 21.62 -5.97 4.16
CA ARG A 204 20.64 -5.54 3.15
C ARG A 204 19.43 -6.47 3.19
N PHE A 205 18.30 -5.96 3.68
CA PHE A 205 17.03 -6.68 3.62
C PHE A 205 16.26 -6.28 2.37
N SER A 206 15.63 -7.27 1.72
CA SER A 206 14.60 -7.02 0.73
C SER A 206 13.39 -6.39 1.41
N ALA A 207 12.66 -5.54 0.68
CA ALA A 207 11.41 -4.96 1.18
C ALA A 207 10.30 -6.01 1.32
N ALA A 208 10.40 -7.13 0.62
CA ALA A 208 9.45 -8.24 0.66
C ALA A 208 10.18 -9.59 0.59
N SER A 209 9.57 -10.61 1.20
CA SER A 209 10.05 -11.99 1.15
C SER A 209 9.75 -12.69 -0.18
N LEU A 210 8.75 -12.22 -0.92
CA LEU A 210 8.39 -12.71 -2.24
C LEU A 210 8.92 -11.75 -3.31
N VAL A 211 9.60 -12.29 -4.31
CA VAL A 211 9.94 -11.54 -5.50
C VAL A 211 8.76 -11.58 -6.46
N TYR A 212 8.02 -10.50 -6.44
CA TYR A 212 7.25 -10.13 -7.62
C TYR A 212 8.25 -9.47 -8.57
N VAL A 213 8.67 -10.19 -9.61
CA VAL A 213 9.28 -9.55 -10.77
C VAL A 213 8.29 -8.48 -11.20
N CYS A 214 8.64 -7.21 -10.98
CA CYS A 214 7.91 -6.10 -11.60
C CYS A 214 7.86 -6.44 -13.07
N SER A 215 6.67 -6.77 -13.56
CA SER A 215 6.44 -7.16 -14.95
C SER A 215 7.21 -6.18 -15.85
N PRO A 216 7.97 -6.66 -16.85
CA PRO A 216 8.83 -5.80 -17.66
C PRO A 216 7.97 -4.71 -18.33
N GLY A 217 7.97 -3.50 -17.75
CA GLY A 217 7.03 -2.42 -18.08
C GLY A 217 6.49 -1.65 -16.86
N VAL A 218 6.54 -2.23 -15.66
CA VAL A 218 6.03 -1.63 -14.43
C VAL A 218 7.18 -0.98 -13.65
N ARG A 219 7.42 0.31 -13.89
CA ARG A 219 8.27 1.14 -13.03
C ARG A 219 7.45 1.61 -11.84
N ARG A 220 7.44 0.83 -10.75
CA ARG A 220 7.02 1.38 -9.45
C ARG A 220 8.22 2.07 -8.79
N PRO A 221 8.06 3.29 -8.26
CA PRO A 221 9.07 3.88 -7.41
C PRO A 221 9.22 2.98 -6.18
N LEU A 222 10.45 2.55 -5.91
CA LEU A 222 10.81 1.97 -4.63
C LEU A 222 10.34 2.93 -3.52
N SER A 223 9.94 2.41 -2.35
CA SER A 223 9.57 3.28 -1.23
C SER A 223 10.68 4.31 -1.00
N GLY A 224 10.32 5.56 -0.69
CA GLY A 224 11.24 6.71 -0.74
C GLY A 224 12.53 6.58 0.08
N THR A 225 12.60 5.64 1.01
CA THR A 225 13.81 5.25 1.73
C THR A 225 14.88 4.58 0.84
N ALA A 226 14.49 3.86 -0.22
CA ALA A 226 15.43 3.19 -1.11
C ALA A 226 16.15 4.15 -2.09
N ILE A 227 15.46 5.21 -2.53
CA ILE A 227 16.01 6.19 -3.50
C ILE A 227 17.01 7.13 -2.81
N ARG A 228 16.69 7.59 -1.59
CA ARG A 228 17.59 8.45 -0.80
C ARG A 228 18.91 7.75 -0.44
N TRP A 229 18.89 6.43 -0.29
CA TRP A 229 20.08 5.63 -0.03
C TRP A 229 21.00 5.49 -1.25
N MET A 230 20.46 5.22 -2.45
CA MET A 230 21.27 5.10 -3.67
C MET A 230 21.97 6.40 -4.06
N ALA A 231 21.36 7.55 -3.78
CA ALA A 231 21.98 8.85 -4.05
C ALA A 231 23.13 9.18 -3.07
N SER A 232 23.02 8.73 -1.81
CA SER A 232 24.07 8.92 -0.80
C SER A 232 25.36 8.16 -1.14
N SER A 233 25.24 6.93 -1.66
CA SER A 233 26.40 6.12 -2.08
C SER A 233 27.05 6.62 -3.36
N ALA A 234 26.29 7.23 -4.29
CA ALA A 234 26.85 7.82 -5.51
C ALA A 234 27.66 9.10 -5.25
N GLY A 235 27.33 9.87 -4.20
CA GLY A 235 28.07 11.08 -3.81
C GLY A 235 29.52 10.83 -3.35
N ALA A 236 29.86 9.58 -3.01
CA ALA A 236 31.22 9.19 -2.61
C ALA A 236 32.12 8.79 -3.80
N MET A 237 31.58 8.65 -5.01
CA MET A 237 32.31 8.16 -6.21
C MET A 237 32.88 9.29 -7.08
N ASN A 238 33.38 10.38 -6.49
CA ASN A 238 34.04 11.45 -7.24
C ASN A 238 35.55 11.47 -6.97
N SER A 239 36.23 10.36 -7.29
CA SER A 239 37.69 10.34 -7.41
C SER A 239 38.13 9.10 -8.20
N ARG A 240 38.66 9.38 -9.40
CA ARG A 240 39.42 8.49 -10.31
C ARG A 240 38.63 7.77 -11.40
N ARG A 241 39.26 7.80 -12.57
CA ARG A 241 38.72 7.68 -13.92
C ARG A 241 39.29 6.41 -14.57
N THR A 242 38.56 5.99 -15.61
CA THR A 242 39.00 5.27 -16.84
C THR A 242 39.49 3.83 -16.71
N SER A 243 38.78 2.90 -17.36
CA SER A 243 39.29 2.00 -18.44
C SER A 243 38.13 1.10 -18.98
N PRO A 244 38.29 0.26 -20.04
CA PRO A 244 37.44 0.37 -21.23
C PRO A 244 36.76 -0.96 -21.63
N PHE A 245 35.43 -1.03 -21.66
CA PHE A 245 34.75 -2.06 -22.45
C PHE A 245 33.47 -1.48 -23.05
N SER A 246 33.53 -1.23 -24.36
CA SER A 246 32.43 -0.76 -25.18
C SER A 246 31.59 -1.93 -25.69
N ALA A 247 30.31 -1.95 -25.34
CA ALA A 247 29.27 -2.58 -26.15
C ALA A 247 28.22 -1.51 -26.44
N SER A 248 28.16 -1.08 -27.70
CA SER A 248 27.35 0.04 -28.17
C SER A 248 25.88 -0.36 -28.30
N PHE A 249 24.99 0.35 -27.61
CA PHE A 249 23.58 0.45 -27.96
C PHE A 249 23.30 1.88 -28.44
N SER A 250 22.89 2.03 -29.69
CA SER A 250 22.55 3.33 -30.29
C SER A 250 21.11 3.72 -29.94
N LEU A 251 20.96 4.83 -29.22
CA LEU A 251 19.67 5.46 -28.93
C LEU A 251 19.32 6.44 -30.06
N THR A 252 18.47 6.02 -31.00
CA THR A 252 17.90 6.96 -31.98
C THR A 252 16.65 7.63 -31.38
N ARG A 253 16.80 8.91 -30.97
CA ARG A 253 15.77 9.92 -30.58
C ARG A 253 14.67 9.50 -29.57
N CYS A 254 14.68 10.11 -28.37
CA CYS A 254 13.49 10.19 -27.51
C CYS A 254 12.81 11.56 -27.63
N THR A 255 11.54 11.59 -28.03
CA THR A 255 10.64 12.73 -27.86
C THR A 255 9.67 12.47 -26.71
N ARG A 256 9.38 13.56 -25.98
CA ARG A 256 8.67 13.82 -24.70
C ARG A 256 7.60 12.85 -24.12
N ALA A 257 7.24 11.73 -24.72
CA ALA A 257 6.17 10.88 -24.18
C ALA A 257 6.34 9.36 -24.37
N ARG A 258 7.34 8.85 -25.09
CA ARG A 258 7.51 7.40 -25.29
C ARG A 258 8.98 7.06 -25.60
N CYS A 259 9.63 6.27 -24.75
CA CYS A 259 10.83 5.54 -25.12
C CYS A 259 10.46 4.05 -25.22
N ARG A 260 10.54 3.49 -26.43
CA ARG A 260 10.23 2.09 -26.75
C ARG A 260 11.53 1.28 -26.67
N MET A 261 11.62 0.33 -25.74
CA MET A 261 12.72 -0.65 -25.72
C MET A 261 12.29 -1.88 -26.51
N THR A 262 13.02 -2.21 -27.58
CA THR A 262 12.89 -3.49 -28.27
C THR A 262 13.75 -4.54 -27.56
N ARG A 263 13.15 -5.70 -27.30
CA ARG A 263 13.75 -6.84 -26.60
C ARG A 263 14.71 -7.57 -27.54
N SER A 264 16.00 -7.65 -27.20
CA SER A 264 16.92 -8.62 -27.80
C SER A 264 17.05 -9.80 -26.85
N THR A 265 16.48 -10.94 -27.21
CA THR A 265 16.72 -12.22 -26.54
C THR A 265 18.05 -12.77 -27.03
N THR A 266 19.14 -12.43 -26.35
CA THR A 266 20.41 -13.13 -26.54
C THR A 266 20.65 -13.99 -25.31
N SER A 267 20.54 -15.31 -25.50
CA SER A 267 20.80 -16.33 -24.48
C SER A 267 22.25 -16.20 -24.00
N LEU A 268 22.44 -15.74 -22.76
CA LEU A 268 23.73 -15.76 -22.07
C LEU A 268 23.85 -17.07 -21.29
N SER A 269 24.01 -18.17 -22.02
CA SER A 269 24.31 -19.49 -21.45
C SER A 269 25.78 -19.67 -21.03
N ARG A 270 26.62 -18.63 -21.15
CA ARG A 270 28.08 -18.72 -20.93
C ARG A 270 28.62 -18.05 -19.67
N PHE A 271 27.76 -17.68 -18.70
CA PHE A 271 28.23 -17.12 -17.42
C PHE A 271 28.26 -18.15 -16.27
N PHE A 272 27.75 -19.38 -16.50
CA PHE A 272 27.61 -20.41 -15.46
C PHE A 272 28.37 -21.73 -15.73
N GLN A 273 29.25 -21.76 -16.74
CA GLN A 273 30.13 -22.92 -16.97
C GLN A 273 31.59 -22.48 -17.03
N ALA A 274 32.24 -22.56 -15.87
CA ALA A 274 33.65 -22.86 -15.60
C ALA A 274 34.07 -22.25 -14.25
#